data_AF-A0A6J6YVM7-F1
#
_entry.id   AF-A0A6J6YVM7-F1
#
_cell.length_a   1.000
_cell.length_b   1.000
_cell.length_c   1.000
_cell.angle_alpha   90.00
_cell.angle_beta   90.00
_cell.angle_gamma   90.00
#
_symmetry.space_group_name_H-M   'P 1'
#
loop_
_entity.id
_entity.type
_entity.pdbx_description
1 polymer ?
#
loop_
_entity_poly.entity_id
_entity_poly.type
_entity_poly.pdbx_seq_one_letter_code
_entity_poly.pdbx_strand_id
1 'polypeptide(L)'
;MAKKSPAKVKKLAAQAKRDGAANRAEKKAKKESAISNENTVIDAYAAVDGSWQEIGLAAPARRALVDEGLFQLSDLRKLSLAAIKELHGMGPNAIRVLVSEMKKADLSFRK
;
A
#
# COMPACT_ATOMS: atom_id res chain seq x y z
N MET A 1 -48.63 -8.66 -14.82
CA MET A 1 -47.63 -8.27 -13.81
C MET A 1 -47.11 -9.52 -13.09
N ALA A 2 -45.92 -10.01 -13.42
CA ALA A 2 -45.31 -11.18 -12.77
C ALA A 2 -44.08 -10.75 -11.96
N LYS A 3 -44.20 -10.80 -10.63
CA LYS A 3 -43.11 -10.49 -9.70
C LYS A 3 -42.06 -11.60 -9.78
N LYS A 4 -40.82 -11.26 -10.20
CA LYS A 4 -39.69 -12.19 -10.27
C LYS A 4 -39.35 -12.74 -8.88
N SER A 5 -39.20 -14.06 -8.76
CA SER A 5 -38.95 -14.80 -7.51
C SER A 5 -37.66 -14.38 -6.76
N PRO A 6 -37.68 -14.34 -5.42
CA PRO A 6 -36.57 -13.87 -4.57
C PRO A 6 -35.28 -14.72 -4.70
N ALA A 7 -35.39 -15.97 -5.14
CA ALA A 7 -34.24 -16.84 -5.40
C ALA A 7 -33.36 -16.34 -6.56
N LYS A 8 -33.97 -15.66 -7.55
CA LYS A 8 -33.24 -15.14 -8.72
C LYS A 8 -32.44 -13.87 -8.39
N VAL A 9 -32.87 -13.13 -7.36
CA VAL A 9 -32.17 -11.93 -6.84
C VAL A 9 -30.91 -12.33 -6.05
N LYS A 10 -30.99 -13.36 -5.22
CA LYS A 10 -29.83 -13.86 -4.45
C LYS A 10 -28.73 -14.45 -5.34
N LYS A 11 -29.08 -15.13 -6.43
CA LYS A 11 -28.09 -15.69 -7.38
C LYS A 11 -27.33 -14.60 -8.16
N LEU A 12 -27.99 -13.47 -8.45
CA LEU A 12 -27.37 -12.34 -9.17
C LEU A 12 -26.38 -11.56 -8.30
N ALA A 13 -26.64 -11.44 -6.99
CA ALA A 13 -25.75 -10.76 -6.04
C ALA A 13 -24.46 -11.55 -5.73
N ALA A 14 -24.47 -12.88 -5.92
CA ALA A 14 -23.28 -13.73 -5.76
C ALA A 14 -22.33 -13.65 -6.97
N GLN A 15 -22.84 -13.33 -8.17
CA GLN A 15 -22.04 -13.18 -9.38
C GLN A 15 -21.24 -11.86 -9.36
N ALA A 16 -21.86 -10.74 -8.92
CA ALA A 16 -21.22 -9.42 -8.88
C ALA A 16 -20.05 -9.28 -7.88
N LYS A 17 -19.84 -10.25 -6.98
CA LYS A 17 -18.71 -10.25 -6.02
C LYS A 17 -17.46 -10.96 -6.55
N ARG A 18 -17.53 -11.62 -7.72
CA ARG A 18 -16.37 -12.25 -8.36
C ARG A 18 -15.65 -11.30 -9.33
N ASP A 19 -16.36 -10.37 -9.95
CA ASP A 19 -15.79 -9.45 -10.95
C ASP A 19 -15.10 -8.19 -10.36
N GLY A 20 -15.19 -7.96 -9.05
CA GLY A 20 -14.48 -6.88 -8.36
C GLY A 20 -13.00 -7.17 -8.06
N ALA A 21 -12.54 -8.40 -8.29
CA ALA A 21 -11.18 -8.85 -7.97
C ALA A 21 -10.23 -8.93 -9.18
N ALA A 22 -10.75 -8.85 -10.42
CA ALA A 22 -9.94 -8.95 -11.63
C ALA A 22 -9.28 -7.61 -12.03
N ASN A 23 -9.88 -6.47 -11.72
CA ASN A 23 -9.36 -5.16 -12.16
C ASN A 23 -8.19 -4.59 -11.33
N ARG A 24 -7.72 -5.28 -10.28
CA ARG A 24 -6.56 -4.83 -9.47
C ARG A 24 -5.27 -5.61 -9.76
N ALA A 25 -5.36 -6.78 -10.38
CA ALA A 25 -4.20 -7.57 -10.80
C ALA A 25 -3.69 -7.17 -12.19
N GLU A 26 -4.58 -6.75 -13.10
CA GLU A 26 -4.18 -6.41 -14.47
C GLU A 26 -3.46 -5.06 -14.59
N LYS A 27 -3.65 -4.16 -13.61
CA LYS A 27 -2.80 -2.95 -13.47
C LYS A 27 -1.42 -3.24 -12.88
N LYS A 28 -1.20 -4.48 -12.39
CA LYS A 28 0.06 -4.92 -11.79
C LYS A 28 1.00 -5.62 -12.80
N ALA A 29 0.47 -6.23 -13.87
CA ALA A 29 1.28 -6.90 -14.90
C ALA A 29 1.57 -6.04 -16.15
N LYS A 30 0.80 -4.97 -16.42
CA LYS A 30 1.06 -4.07 -17.57
C LYS A 30 2.12 -2.98 -17.34
N LYS A 31 2.74 -2.94 -16.14
CA LYS A 31 3.83 -2.02 -15.81
C LYS A 31 5.18 -2.74 -15.65
N GLU A 32 5.30 -3.95 -16.19
CA GLU A 32 6.56 -4.71 -16.24
C GLU A 32 7.21 -4.65 -17.64
N SER A 33 6.58 -4.00 -18.62
CA SER A 33 7.07 -3.96 -20.01
C SER A 33 6.95 -2.58 -20.67
N ALA A 34 7.66 -1.59 -20.11
CA ALA A 34 8.23 -0.46 -20.87
C ALA A 34 8.91 0.47 -19.86
N ILE A 35 10.23 0.41 -19.80
CA ILE A 35 11.15 1.54 -19.97
C ILE A 35 12.55 0.90 -19.93
N SER A 36 12.98 0.40 -21.08
CA SER A 36 14.36 0.56 -21.50
C SER A 36 14.49 2.02 -21.95
N ASN A 37 14.81 2.91 -21.01
CA ASN A 37 15.53 4.12 -21.32
C ASN A 37 16.40 4.40 -20.12
N GLU A 38 17.69 4.24 -20.36
CA GLU A 38 18.79 4.69 -19.54
C GLU A 38 18.62 6.19 -19.24
N ASN A 39 17.82 6.47 -18.22
CA ASN A 39 17.83 7.71 -17.47
C ASN A 39 17.99 7.25 -16.03
N THR A 40 19.24 7.12 -15.63
CA THR A 40 19.65 7.06 -14.23
C THR A 40 19.29 8.40 -13.58
N VAL A 41 17.99 8.65 -13.41
CA VAL A 41 17.53 9.56 -12.38
C VAL A 41 18.02 8.91 -11.11
N ILE A 42 19.10 9.46 -10.56
CA ILE A 42 19.61 9.14 -9.24
C ILE A 42 18.39 9.24 -8.35
N ASP A 43 17.82 8.09 -7.96
CA ASP A 43 16.73 8.08 -7.00
C ASP A 43 17.40 8.44 -5.69
N ALA A 44 17.42 9.73 -5.36
CA ALA A 44 18.08 10.27 -4.17
C ALA A 44 17.59 9.55 -2.89
N TYR A 45 16.40 8.95 -2.98
CA TYR A 45 15.79 8.14 -1.93
C TYR A 45 16.37 6.73 -1.84
N ALA A 46 16.92 6.14 -2.90
CA ALA A 46 17.45 4.77 -2.89
C ALA A 46 18.57 4.53 -1.88
N ALA A 47 19.33 5.59 -1.54
CA ALA A 47 20.37 5.52 -0.52
C ALA A 47 19.81 5.42 0.91
N VAL A 48 18.56 5.84 1.13
CA VAL A 48 17.97 6.02 2.47
C VAL A 48 16.65 5.28 2.68
N ASP A 49 16.02 4.77 1.62
CA ASP A 49 14.74 4.08 1.67
C ASP A 49 14.83 2.55 1.67
N GLY A 50 16.04 2.00 1.74
CA GLY A 50 16.32 0.56 1.69
C GLY A 50 15.50 -0.25 2.69
N SER A 51 15.45 0.19 3.96
CA SER A 51 14.66 -0.44 5.02
C SER A 51 13.17 -0.56 4.65
N TRP A 52 12.65 0.42 3.90
CA TRP A 52 11.26 0.45 3.47
C TRP A 52 11.03 -0.42 2.23
N GLN A 53 12.02 -0.55 1.36
CA GLN A 53 11.97 -1.44 0.22
C GLN A 53 11.94 -2.91 0.64
N GLU A 54 12.73 -3.30 1.65
CA GLU A 54 12.78 -4.67 2.17
C GLU A 54 11.43 -5.16 2.70
N ILE A 55 10.67 -4.29 3.37
CA ILE A 55 9.33 -4.61 3.86
C ILE A 55 8.24 -4.50 2.78
N GLY A 56 8.61 -4.19 1.54
CA GLY A 56 7.71 -4.12 0.39
C GLY A 56 6.82 -2.89 0.37
N LEU A 57 7.27 -1.75 0.92
CA LEU A 57 6.53 -0.50 0.81
C LEU A 57 6.63 0.08 -0.61
N ALA A 58 5.52 0.63 -1.10
CA ALA A 58 5.47 1.27 -2.41
C ALA A 58 6.23 2.60 -2.41
N ALA A 59 6.83 2.96 -3.54
CA ALA A 59 7.61 4.19 -3.73
C ALA A 59 6.97 5.48 -3.14
N PRO A 60 5.65 5.78 -3.33
CA PRO A 60 5.06 6.98 -2.73
C PRO A 60 5.08 6.98 -1.19
N ALA A 61 4.88 5.82 -0.55
CA ALA A 61 4.93 5.72 0.90
C ALA A 61 6.38 5.80 1.43
N ARG A 62 7.34 5.21 0.71
CA ARG A 62 8.76 5.32 1.07
C ARG A 62 9.24 6.76 1.05
N ARG A 63 8.91 7.51 -0.01
CA ARG A 63 9.24 8.94 -0.15
C ARG A 63 8.64 9.76 0.97
N ALA A 64 7.34 9.55 1.26
CA ALA A 64 6.66 10.25 2.35
C ALA A 64 7.33 10.01 3.72
N LEU A 65 7.81 8.80 3.99
CA LEU A 65 8.52 8.50 5.23
C LEU A 65 9.89 9.18 5.28
N VAL A 66 10.63 9.14 4.17
CA VAL A 66 11.96 9.78 4.08
C VAL A 66 11.86 11.30 4.18
N ASP A 67 10.85 11.92 3.57
CA ASP A 67 10.61 13.37 3.64
C ASP A 67 10.33 13.82 5.09
N GLU A 68 9.69 12.95 5.89
CA GLU A 68 9.48 13.15 7.34
C GLU A 68 10.70 12.77 8.21
N GLY A 69 11.81 12.36 7.59
CA GLY A 69 13.03 11.95 8.29
C GLY A 69 12.93 10.58 8.99
N LEU A 70 12.05 9.70 8.50
CA LEU A 70 11.87 8.33 8.98
C LEU A 70 12.60 7.38 8.04
N PHE A 71 13.68 6.76 8.51
CA PHE A 71 14.56 5.90 7.69
C PHE A 71 14.45 4.42 8.05
N GLN A 72 13.82 4.11 9.19
CA GLN A 72 13.65 2.75 9.69
C GLN A 72 12.40 2.62 10.58
N LEU A 73 11.98 1.36 10.85
CA LEU A 73 10.82 1.06 11.71
C LEU A 73 10.91 1.69 13.10
N SER A 74 12.12 1.78 13.66
CA SER A 74 12.37 2.40 14.97
C SER A 74 11.99 3.87 15.04
N ASP A 75 12.08 4.61 13.93
CA ASP A 75 11.73 6.03 13.86
C ASP A 75 10.22 6.26 13.96
N LEU A 76 9.41 5.27 13.57
CA LEU A 76 7.95 5.36 13.65
C LEU A 76 7.44 5.51 15.08
N ARG A 77 8.27 5.20 16.09
CA ARG A 77 7.98 5.47 17.50
C ARG A 77 7.88 6.97 17.83
N LYS A 78 8.42 7.83 16.97
CA LYS A 78 8.36 9.30 17.10
C LYS A 78 7.00 9.85 16.66
N LEU A 79 6.31 9.14 15.76
CA LEU A 79 5.01 9.56 15.21
C LEU A 79 3.86 8.70 15.71
N SER A 80 2.67 9.29 15.76
CA SER A 80 1.45 8.54 16.03
C SER A 80 0.96 7.87 14.75
N LEU A 81 0.15 6.82 14.90
CA LEU A 81 -0.49 6.18 13.75
C LEU A 81 -1.39 7.15 12.96
N ALA A 82 -1.96 8.17 13.63
CA ALA A 82 -2.73 9.23 12.98
C ALA A 82 -1.84 10.10 12.09
N ALA A 83 -0.71 10.58 12.61
CA ALA A 83 0.22 11.41 11.83
C ALA A 83 0.71 10.67 10.58
N ILE A 84 1.03 9.38 10.70
CA ILE A 84 1.49 8.57 9.57
C ILE A 84 0.38 8.46 8.50
N LYS A 85 -0.89 8.37 8.88
CA LYS A 85 -2.02 8.34 7.93
C LYS A 85 -2.24 9.65 7.20
N GLU A 86 -1.82 10.77 7.78
CA GLU A 86 -1.92 12.09 7.16
C GLU A 86 -0.80 12.36 6.15
N LEU A 87 0.25 11.53 6.13
CA LEU A 87 1.36 11.68 5.19
C LEU A 87 0.91 11.47 3.74
N HIS A 88 1.30 12.42 2.89
CA HIS A 88 0.95 12.40 1.48
C HIS A 88 1.60 11.22 0.76
N GLY A 89 0.79 10.29 0.25
CA GLY A 89 1.27 9.04 -0.36
C GLY A 89 1.17 7.81 0.55
N MET A 90 0.74 7.99 1.80
CA MET A 90 0.48 6.89 2.72
C MET A 90 -0.90 6.28 2.47
N GLY A 91 -0.92 5.17 1.71
CA GLY A 91 -2.15 4.42 1.45
C GLY A 91 -2.49 3.41 2.56
N PRO A 92 -3.73 2.89 2.60
CA PRO A 92 -4.16 1.90 3.59
C PRO A 92 -3.31 0.61 3.57
N ASN A 93 -2.76 0.26 2.40
CA ASN A 93 -1.86 -0.89 2.30
C ASN A 93 -0.51 -0.63 3.00
N ALA A 94 0.05 0.57 2.88
CA ALA A 94 1.30 0.93 3.53
C ALA A 94 1.12 0.94 5.05
N ILE A 95 0.04 1.54 5.55
CA ILE A 95 -0.34 1.49 6.97
C ILE A 95 -0.41 0.05 7.48
N ARG A 96 -1.09 -0.85 6.74
CA ARG A 96 -1.20 -2.26 7.12
C ARG A 96 0.17 -2.93 7.23
N VAL A 97 1.07 -2.69 6.27
CA VAL A 97 2.44 -3.23 6.32
C VAL A 97 3.18 -2.68 7.53
N LEU A 98 3.20 -1.36 7.73
CA LEU A 98 3.89 -0.74 8.86
C LEU A 98 3.41 -1.27 10.22
N VAL A 99 2.09 -1.36 10.43
CA VAL A 99 1.52 -1.93 11.66
C VAL A 99 1.96 -3.39 11.86
N SER A 100 1.99 -4.18 10.79
CA SER A 100 2.40 -5.60 10.86
C SER A 100 3.88 -5.72 11.20
N GLU A 101 4.74 -4.92 10.58
CA GLU A 101 6.18 -4.93 10.82
C GLU A 101 6.53 -4.38 12.20
N MET A 102 5.86 -3.32 12.67
CA MET A 102 6.04 -2.83 14.04
C MET A 102 5.68 -3.90 15.07
N LYS A 103 4.57 -4.63 14.86
CA LYS A 103 4.18 -5.72 15.75
C LYS A 103 5.19 -6.87 15.75
N LYS A 104 5.75 -7.24 14.58
CA LYS A 104 6.81 -8.26 14.49
C LYS A 104 8.09 -7.84 15.22
N ALA A 105 8.40 -6.55 15.18
CA ALA A 105 9.56 -5.97 15.84
C ALA A 105 9.33 -5.65 17.34
N ASP A 106 8.14 -5.96 17.89
CA ASP A 106 7.71 -5.57 19.25
C ASP A 106 7.80 -4.05 19.51
N LEU A 107 7.56 -3.25 18.46
CA LEU A 107 7.53 -1.80 18.52
C LEU A 107 6.09 -1.28 18.50
N SER A 108 5.88 -0.09 19.06
CA SER A 108 4.59 0.60 19.05
C SER A 108 4.74 2.03 18.57
N PHE A 109 3.74 2.55 17.85
CA PHE A 109 3.65 3.96 17.50
C PHE A 109 3.57 4.83 18.75
N ARG A 110 3.85 6.12 18.60
CA ARG A 110 3.60 7.10 19.66
C ARG A 110 2.11 7.09 20.01
N LYS A 111 1.82 7.12 21.31
CA LYS A 111 0.45 7.25 21.84
C LYS A 111 -0.14 8.61 21.50
#